data_AF-A0A7S0A1E5-F1
#
_entry.id   AF-A0A7S0A1E5-F1
#
_cell.length_a   1.000
_cell.length_b   1.000
_cell.length_c   1.000
_cell.angle_alpha   90.00
_cell.angle_beta   90.00
_cell.angle_gamma   90.00
#
_symmetry.space_group_name_H-M   'P 1'
#
loop_
_entity.id
_entity.type
_entity.pdbx_description
1 polymer ?
#
loop_
_entity_poly.entity_id
_entity_poly.type
_entity_poly.pdbx_seq_one_letter_code
_entity_poly.pdbx_strand_id
1 'polypeptide(L)'
;ITVLLLAMAMTPPLLLFTTLILNRSSFIAMVSSLSLPQTQYTEVNWGIIGLGDVVDKKSGPPFWKCQHSKLIAAYRRTPAKAKEWVAERVPKEMNCVGYDNLLEFLDASCDAIYICTPPGSHLGLCE
;
A
#
# COMPACT_ATOMS: atom_id res chain seq x y z
N ILE A 1 -9.55 19.87 -28.30
CA ILE A 1 -9.44 18.58 -29.05
C ILE A 1 -8.38 17.80 -28.29
N THR A 2 -8.70 17.08 -27.21
CA THR A 2 -9.29 15.74 -27.21
C THR A 2 -9.71 15.41 -25.77
N VAL A 3 -10.98 15.65 -25.41
CA VAL A 3 -11.71 14.91 -24.35
C VAL A 3 -13.19 14.96 -24.76
N LEU A 4 -13.49 14.35 -25.90
CA LEU A 4 -14.86 14.20 -26.39
C LEU A 4 -14.99 12.82 -27.05
N LEU A 5 -14.64 11.76 -26.33
CA LEU A 5 -14.91 10.41 -26.81
C LEU A 5 -14.86 9.38 -25.66
N LEU A 6 -15.78 9.46 -24.69
CA LEU A 6 -16.26 8.26 -23.98
C LEU A 6 -17.49 8.56 -23.09
N ALA A 7 -18.60 8.96 -23.70
CA ALA A 7 -19.91 8.95 -23.04
C ALA A 7 -21.03 8.87 -24.08
N MET A 8 -20.99 7.83 -24.93
CA MET A 8 -22.10 7.50 -25.83
C MET A 8 -22.44 6.02 -25.72
N ALA A 9 -22.80 5.60 -24.52
CA ALA A 9 -23.62 4.42 -24.34
C ALA A 9 -24.64 4.77 -23.28
N MET A 10 -25.83 5.15 -23.75
CA MET A 10 -27.16 5.03 -23.15
C MET A 10 -28.04 6.19 -23.64
N THR A 11 -29.10 5.81 -24.35
CA THR A 11 -30.16 6.61 -24.98
C THR A 11 -30.75 7.72 -24.09
N PRO A 12 -31.07 8.89 -24.68
CA PRO A 12 -32.23 9.68 -24.26
C PRO A 12 -33.15 10.01 -25.45
N PRO A 13 -34.36 10.53 -25.19
CA PRO A 13 -34.57 11.88 -25.71
C PRO A 13 -35.13 12.81 -24.63
N LEU A 14 -34.80 14.09 -24.81
CA LEU A 14 -35.25 15.25 -24.04
C LEU A 14 -34.50 15.51 -22.73
N LEU A 15 -33.38 16.23 -22.82
CA LEU A 15 -33.07 17.32 -21.89
C LEU A 15 -32.22 18.34 -22.64
N LEU A 16 -32.63 19.61 -22.59
CA LEU A 16 -31.88 20.76 -23.13
C LEU A 16 -30.44 20.69 -22.61
N PHE A 17 -29.50 20.35 -23.50
CA PHE A 17 -28.09 20.49 -23.24
C PHE A 17 -27.72 21.98 -23.33
N THR A 18 -27.90 22.72 -22.23
CA THR A 18 -27.08 23.91 -21.99
C THR A 18 -25.65 23.44 -21.78
N THR A 19 -24.86 23.44 -22.85
CA THR A 19 -23.41 23.22 -22.80
C THR A 19 -22.79 24.38 -22.01
N LEU A 20 -22.68 24.23 -20.70
CA LEU A 20 -21.87 25.11 -19.86
C LEU A 20 -20.40 24.91 -20.27
N ILE A 21 -19.93 25.74 -21.19
CA ILE A 21 -18.50 25.87 -21.50
C ILE A 21 -17.87 26.56 -20.28
N LEU A 22 -17.59 25.78 -19.24
CA LEU A 22 -16.75 26.26 -18.14
C LEU A 22 -15.36 26.50 -18.72
N ASN A 23 -14.89 27.75 -18.67
CA ASN A 23 -13.52 28.03 -19.04
C ASN A 23 -12.57 27.30 -18.07
N ARG A 24 -11.31 27.09 -18.48
CA ARG A 24 -10.31 26.35 -17.70
C ARG A 24 -10.18 26.84 -16.24
N SER A 25 -10.32 28.14 -16.01
CA SER A 25 -10.29 28.75 -14.68
C SER A 25 -11.52 28.40 -13.84
N SER A 26 -12.72 28.36 -14.43
CA SER A 26 -13.96 27.99 -13.75
C SER A 26 -13.99 26.50 -13.38
N PHE A 27 -13.41 25.64 -14.21
CA PHE A 27 -13.27 24.21 -13.91
C PHE A 27 -12.26 23.97 -12.78
N ILE A 28 -11.11 24.66 -12.80
CA ILE A 28 -10.13 24.57 -11.71
C ILE A 28 -10.74 25.06 -10.39
N ALA A 29 -11.46 26.19 -10.40
CA ALA A 29 -12.12 26.71 -9.20
C ALA A 29 -13.14 25.73 -8.61
N MET A 30 -13.88 25.00 -9.47
CA MET A 30 -14.83 23.97 -9.04
C MET A 30 -14.14 22.73 -8.46
N VAL A 31 -13.04 22.26 -9.06
CA VAL A 31 -12.27 21.14 -8.51
C VAL A 31 -11.57 21.54 -7.20
N SER A 32 -11.14 22.79 -7.07
CA SER A 32 -10.57 23.33 -5.83
C SER A 32 -11.61 23.51 -4.72
N SER A 33 -12.88 23.79 -5.06
CA SER A 33 -13.97 23.86 -4.07
C SER A 33 -14.50 22.48 -3.65
N LEU A 34 -14.30 21.46 -4.49
CA LEU A 34 -14.43 20.06 -4.14
C LEU A 34 -13.25 19.65 -3.24
N SER A 35 -13.27 20.14 -2.01
CA SER A 35 -12.44 19.61 -0.93
C SER A 35 -12.88 18.17 -0.68
N LEU A 36 -12.23 17.21 -1.34
CA LEU A 36 -12.36 15.80 -0.96
C LEU A 36 -12.02 15.74 0.54
N PRO A 37 -12.83 15.06 1.37
CA PRO A 37 -12.53 14.92 2.79
C PRO A 37 -11.11 14.34 2.88
N GLN A 38 -10.19 15.15 3.41
CA GLN A 38 -8.82 14.71 3.67
C GLN A 38 -8.94 13.74 4.85
N THR A 39 -9.18 12.47 4.55
CA THR A 39 -9.09 11.42 5.56
C THR A 39 -7.67 11.47 6.10
N GLN A 40 -7.52 11.78 7.40
CA GLN A 40 -6.22 11.70 8.05
C GLN A 40 -5.79 10.24 8.01
N TYR A 41 -4.87 9.91 7.10
CA TYR A 41 -4.31 8.58 7.00
C TYR A 41 -3.30 8.40 8.14
N THR A 42 -3.65 7.57 9.12
CA THR A 42 -2.73 7.11 10.15
C THR A 42 -1.66 6.22 9.52
N GLU A 43 -0.42 6.34 9.97
CA GLU A 43 0.66 5.45 9.55
C GLU A 43 0.30 3.99 9.87
N VAL A 44 0.43 3.10 8.89
CA VAL A 44 0.23 1.67 9.04
C VAL A 44 1.58 1.04 9.38
N ASN A 45 1.71 0.50 10.58
CA ASN A 45 2.85 -0.28 11.01
C ASN A 45 2.61 -1.73 10.63
N TRP A 46 3.47 -2.32 9.81
CA TRP A 46 3.27 -3.67 9.33
C TRP A 46 4.51 -4.53 9.49
N GLY A 47 4.26 -5.84 9.53
CA GLY A 47 5.29 -6.88 9.60
C GLY A 47 5.31 -7.74 8.33
N ILE A 48 6.42 -8.40 8.06
CA ILE A 48 6.56 -9.30 6.90
C ILE A 48 7.02 -10.69 7.32
N ILE A 49 6.36 -11.73 6.78
CA ILE A 49 6.73 -13.13 6.96
C ILE A 49 7.25 -13.69 5.63
N GLY A 50 8.48 -14.18 5.63
CA GLY A 50 9.09 -14.82 4.48
C GLY A 50 9.94 -13.88 3.64
N LEU A 51 11.25 -13.89 3.86
CA LEU A 51 12.22 -13.00 3.24
C LEU A 51 12.97 -13.73 2.11
N GLY A 52 12.29 -13.97 1.00
CA GLY A 52 12.86 -14.59 -0.19
C GLY A 52 12.88 -13.64 -1.40
N ASP A 53 13.23 -14.18 -2.57
CA ASP A 53 13.36 -13.44 -3.83
C ASP A 53 12.19 -12.51 -4.17
N VAL A 54 10.96 -12.91 -3.82
CA VAL A 54 9.75 -12.11 -4.08
C VAL A 54 9.77 -10.80 -3.30
N VAL A 55 10.29 -10.80 -2.07
CA VAL A 55 10.43 -9.59 -1.25
C VAL A 55 11.55 -8.72 -1.82
N ASP A 56 12.71 -9.31 -2.11
CA ASP A 56 13.86 -8.54 -2.57
C ASP A 56 13.66 -7.90 -3.94
N LYS A 57 13.05 -8.62 -4.87
CA LYS A 57 12.95 -8.19 -6.28
C LYS A 57 11.67 -7.42 -6.59
N LYS A 58 10.60 -7.63 -5.82
CA LYS A 58 9.27 -7.08 -6.16
C LYS A 58 8.65 -6.30 -5.01
N SER A 59 8.54 -6.90 -3.84
CA SER A 59 7.47 -6.55 -2.91
C SER A 59 7.95 -5.80 -1.66
N GLY A 60 9.24 -5.88 -1.30
CA GLY A 60 9.77 -5.19 -0.13
C GLY A 60 9.91 -3.69 -0.34
N PRO A 61 10.90 -3.23 -1.15
CA PRO A 61 11.21 -1.81 -1.30
C PRO A 61 10.04 -0.90 -1.68
N PRO A 62 9.09 -1.31 -2.55
CA PRO A 62 7.97 -0.45 -2.88
C PRO A 62 7.03 -0.17 -1.70
N PHE A 63 6.73 -1.16 -0.86
CA PHE A 63 5.72 -0.99 0.19
C PHE A 63 6.15 -0.03 1.30
N TRP A 64 7.39 -0.13 1.79
CA TRP A 64 7.87 0.81 2.82
C TRP A 64 8.33 2.16 2.26
N LYS A 65 8.28 2.36 0.93
CA LYS A 65 8.44 3.68 0.29
C LYS A 65 7.12 4.42 0.10
N CYS A 66 5.99 3.73 0.26
CA CYS A 66 4.68 4.37 0.20
C CYS A 66 4.49 5.33 1.38
N GLN A 67 3.73 6.40 1.18
CA GLN A 67 3.33 7.29 2.27
C GLN A 67 2.49 6.51 3.29
N HIS A 68 2.65 6.84 4.57
CA HIS A 68 1.90 6.21 5.69
C HIS A 68 2.14 4.70 5.83
N SER A 69 3.31 4.20 5.42
CA SER A 69 3.66 2.78 5.47
C SER A 69 5.00 2.61 6.15
N LYS A 70 5.04 1.81 7.23
CA LYS A 70 6.24 1.55 7.99
C LYS A 70 6.41 0.07 8.29
N LEU A 71 7.51 -0.50 7.80
CA LEU A 71 7.91 -1.87 8.13
C LEU A 71 8.59 -1.88 9.50
N ILE A 72 7.99 -2.53 10.49
CA ILE A 72 8.51 -2.58 11.88
C ILE A 72 9.02 -3.96 12.30
N ALA A 73 8.59 -5.03 11.63
CA ALA A 73 8.93 -6.39 12.01
C ALA A 73 9.17 -7.28 10.78
N ALA A 74 10.16 -8.15 10.84
CA ALA A 74 10.45 -9.13 9.80
C ALA A 74 10.73 -10.50 10.40
N TYR A 75 10.15 -11.55 9.81
CA TYR A 75 10.34 -12.92 10.25
C TYR A 75 10.74 -13.85 9.11
N ARG A 76 11.63 -14.78 9.42
CA ARG A 76 12.00 -15.90 8.54
C ARG A 76 12.26 -17.15 9.36
N ARG A 77 11.81 -18.29 8.84
CA ARG A 77 12.00 -19.62 9.46
C ARG A 77 13.45 -19.99 9.72
N THR A 78 14.38 -19.56 8.86
CA THR A 78 15.81 -19.81 9.05
C THR A 78 16.36 -18.80 10.07
N PRO A 79 16.90 -19.24 11.21
CA PRO A 79 17.44 -18.35 12.23
C PRO A 79 18.52 -17.41 11.67
N ALA A 80 18.67 -16.24 12.29
CA ALA A 80 19.55 -15.13 11.94
C ALA A 80 19.25 -14.46 10.58
N LYS A 81 18.62 -15.16 9.63
CA LYS A 81 18.36 -14.60 8.29
C LYS A 81 17.42 -13.41 8.28
N ALA A 82 16.50 -13.30 9.25
CA ALA A 82 15.65 -12.11 9.38
C ALA A 82 16.47 -10.89 9.79
N LYS A 83 17.34 -11.03 10.79
CA LYS A 83 18.20 -9.96 11.29
C LYS A 83 19.21 -9.50 10.23
N GLU A 84 19.86 -10.45 9.56
CA GLU A 84 20.77 -10.16 8.44
C GLU A 84 20.05 -9.36 7.35
N TRP A 85 18.87 -9.82 6.92
CA TRP A 85 18.11 -9.17 5.87
C TRP A 85 17.67 -7.75 6.27
N VAL A 86 17.20 -7.54 7.49
CA VAL A 86 16.84 -6.21 7.99
C VAL A 86 18.05 -5.27 7.97
N ALA A 87 19.20 -5.74 8.47
CA ALA A 87 20.42 -4.95 8.50
C ALA A 87 20.93 -4.57 7.10
N GLU A 88 20.76 -5.45 6.11
CA GLU A 88 21.23 -5.23 4.74
C GLU A 88 20.25 -4.43 3.87
N ARG A 89 18.94 -4.60 4.06
CA ARG A 89 17.91 -4.17 3.08
C ARG A 89 17.00 -3.07 3.58
N VAL A 90 16.79 -2.94 4.89
CA VAL A 90 15.80 -2.03 5.45
C VAL A 90 16.48 -0.72 5.88
N PRO A 91 15.91 0.45 5.52
CA PRO A 91 16.43 1.74 6.00
C PRO A 91 16.40 1.82 7.53
N LYS A 92 17.45 2.38 8.13
CA LYS A 92 17.61 2.44 9.59
C LYS A 92 16.48 3.20 10.28
N GLU A 93 15.89 4.19 9.59
CA GLU A 93 14.83 5.04 10.11
C GLU A 93 13.52 4.27 10.37
N MET A 94 13.35 3.10 9.73
CA MET A 94 12.18 2.25 9.91
C MET A 94 12.15 1.58 11.30
N ASN A 95 13.29 1.48 11.98
CA ASN A 95 13.45 0.75 13.26
C ASN A 95 12.88 -0.69 13.19
N CYS A 96 13.00 -1.33 12.03
CA CYS A 96 12.52 -2.70 11.83
C CYS A 96 13.36 -3.68 12.67
N VAL A 97 12.70 -4.67 13.27
CA VAL A 97 13.35 -5.76 14.00
C VAL A 97 13.19 -7.08 13.27
N GLY A 98 14.29 -7.83 13.13
CA GLY A 98 14.29 -9.19 12.60
C GLY A 98 14.12 -10.23 13.72
N TYR A 99 13.11 -11.08 13.61
CA TYR A 99 12.76 -12.09 14.60
C TYR A 99 13.11 -13.49 14.12
N ASP A 100 13.60 -14.32 15.05
CA ASP A 100 13.87 -15.75 14.83
C ASP A 100 12.71 -16.65 15.32
N ASN A 101 11.87 -16.11 16.20
CA ASN A 101 10.68 -16.76 16.73
C ASN A 101 9.43 -16.12 16.14
N LEU A 102 8.49 -16.95 15.68
CA LEU A 102 7.24 -16.45 15.08
C LEU A 102 6.32 -15.79 16.12
N LEU A 103 6.25 -16.32 17.34
CA LEU A 103 5.40 -15.77 18.40
C LEU A 103 5.89 -14.38 18.82
N GLU A 104 7.19 -14.21 19.02
CA GLU A 104 7.78 -12.90 19.31
C GLU A 104 7.54 -11.88 18.18
N PHE A 105 7.52 -12.34 16.92
CA PHE A 105 7.15 -11.51 15.78
C PHE A 105 5.68 -11.09 15.82
N LEU A 106 4.77 -12.00 16.18
CA LEU A 106 3.33 -11.70 16.28
C LEU A 106 3.03 -10.70 17.41
N ASP A 107 3.84 -10.68 18.47
CA ASP A 107 3.76 -9.72 19.57
C ASP A 107 4.28 -8.31 19.20
N ALA A 108 4.86 -8.12 18.01
CA ALA A 108 5.46 -6.85 17.58
C ALA A 108 4.47 -5.70 17.31
N SER A 109 3.19 -5.84 17.70
CA SER A 109 2.16 -4.80 17.60
C SER A 109 1.98 -4.24 16.18
N CYS A 110 1.98 -5.13 15.18
CA CYS A 110 1.72 -4.76 13.79
C CYS A 110 0.22 -4.54 13.54
N ASP A 111 -0.14 -3.48 12.81
CA ASP A 111 -1.49 -3.25 12.30
C ASP A 111 -1.85 -4.27 11.19
N ALA A 112 -0.84 -4.72 10.42
CA ALA A 112 -1.01 -5.69 9.35
C ALA A 112 0.22 -6.59 9.17
N ILE A 113 0.02 -7.79 8.65
CA ILE A 113 1.10 -8.74 8.32
C ILE A 113 1.05 -9.08 6.83
N TYR A 114 2.19 -8.95 6.16
CA TYR A 114 2.37 -9.34 4.78
C TYR A 114 3.03 -10.72 4.68
N ILE A 115 2.30 -11.71 4.15
CA ILE A 115 2.77 -13.10 4.04
C ILE A 115 3.33 -13.36 2.64
N CYS A 116 4.66 -13.51 2.57
CA CYS A 116 5.45 -13.74 1.34
C CYS A 116 6.02 -15.17 1.28
N THR A 117 5.29 -16.14 1.81
CA THR A 117 5.69 -17.56 1.78
C THR A 117 5.07 -18.29 0.59
N PRO A 118 5.54 -19.51 0.23
CA PRO A 118 4.82 -20.34 -0.74
C PRO A 118 3.36 -20.57 -0.31
N PRO A 119 2.39 -20.66 -1.24
CA PRO A 119 0.96 -20.71 -0.92
C PRO A 119 0.56 -21.80 0.11
N GLY A 120 1.23 -22.94 0.10
CA GLY A 120 0.93 -24.06 0.99
C GLY A 120 1.16 -23.78 2.48
N SER A 121 1.90 -22.73 2.85
CA SER A 121 2.10 -22.32 4.25
C SER A 121 1.23 -21.14 4.68
N HIS A 122 0.37 -20.61 3.81
CA HIS A 122 -0.44 -19.44 4.14
C HIS A 122 -1.49 -19.76 5.20
N LEU A 123 -2.17 -20.90 5.08
CA LEU A 123 -3.25 -21.29 5.98
C LEU A 123 -2.78 -21.32 7.44
N GLY A 124 -1.72 -22.07 7.74
CA GLY A 124 -1.21 -22.19 9.11
C GLY A 124 -0.53 -20.93 9.67
N LEU A 125 -0.39 -19.86 8.89
CA LEU A 125 0.08 -18.55 9.37
C LEU A 125 -1.08 -17.56 9.62
N CYS A 126 -2.27 -17.85 9.09
CA CYS A 126 -3.45 -17.00 9.21
C CYS A 126 -4.46 -17.51 10.25
N GLU A 127 -4.22 -18.69 10.83
CA GLU A 127 -4.97 -19.25 11.96
C GLU A 127 -4.51 -18.64 13.29
#